data_AF-A0A6F8Y7B5-F1
#
_entry.id   AF-A0A6F8Y7B5-F1
#
_cell.length_a   1.000
_cell.length_b   1.000
_cell.length_c   1.000
_cell.angle_alpha   90.00
_cell.angle_beta   90.00
_cell.angle_gamma   90.00
#
_symmetry.space_group_name_H-M   'P 1'
#
loop_
_entity.id
_entity.type
_entity.pdbx_description
1 polymer ?
#
loop_
_entity_poly.entity_id
_entity_poly.type
_entity_poly.pdbx_seq_one_letter_code
_entity_poly.pdbx_strand_id
1 'polypeptide(L)'
;MLCEPYLLDPTADGVHVVWHTEGPGSDHAVLAGPAVASMTGDEARAAATGDAGEGEGWRRFSADTVELSRTREDQESAVPGRAYPTVTRRPVHRHLATVTGLGGGRTPYRVVSDGTVTAAYTLAPAPPPDRPVRLLLTSDHQLKPMVPANLAKVAETAGVTFDGVLMAGDMVNAPDRASEWFDSTAEPAFFRTFAPILARSPIYPALGNHEVMGRWSETATLDAQFNDPQPGAWDTTTYEEMFPYPRSESGGQRWWSRTIGDVHVICLFATQVWRSPQPEGRGKFQEALEDVDNPDRWGTGSSSSSRSSAARPSSPSWRPSSPRRPRAPPGTAW
;
A
#
# COMPACT_ATOMS: atom_id res chain seq x y z
N MET A 1 -1.84 -15.98 13.18
CA MET A 1 -1.73 -14.98 12.09
C MET A 1 -2.34 -13.67 12.57
N LEU A 2 -1.79 -12.52 12.15
CA LEU A 2 -2.29 -11.17 12.48
C LEU A 2 -3.32 -10.66 11.46
N CYS A 3 -3.26 -11.15 10.21
CA CYS A 3 -4.21 -10.79 9.17
C CYS A 3 -4.47 -11.96 8.22
N GLU A 4 -5.56 -11.88 7.47
CA GLU A 4 -5.74 -12.68 6.25
C GLU A 4 -4.67 -12.29 5.20
N PRO A 5 -4.35 -13.19 4.25
CA PRO A 5 -3.40 -12.89 3.21
C PRO A 5 -3.92 -11.81 2.27
N TYR A 6 -3.00 -11.04 1.71
CA TYR A 6 -3.26 -10.05 0.67
C TYR A 6 -2.33 -10.26 -0.53
N LEU A 7 -2.78 -9.82 -1.69
CA LEU A 7 -2.09 -10.05 -2.96
C LEU A 7 -1.38 -8.78 -3.43
N LEU A 8 -0.15 -8.90 -3.92
CA LEU A 8 0.63 -7.79 -4.46
C LEU A 8 1.17 -8.10 -5.85
N ASP A 9 1.21 -7.06 -6.67
CA ASP A 9 1.96 -6.95 -7.93
C ASP A 9 1.97 -8.22 -8.81
N PRO A 10 0.81 -8.64 -9.34
CA PRO A 10 0.74 -9.76 -10.27
C PRO A 10 1.66 -9.57 -11.48
N THR A 11 2.29 -10.65 -11.92
CA THR A 11 3.09 -10.77 -13.15
C THR A 11 2.30 -11.52 -14.22
N ALA A 12 2.87 -11.71 -15.42
CA ALA A 12 2.21 -12.42 -16.51
C ALA A 12 1.77 -13.86 -16.15
N ASP A 13 2.42 -14.50 -15.18
CA ASP A 13 2.18 -15.87 -14.76
C ASP A 13 2.22 -16.05 -13.23
N GLY A 14 2.16 -14.98 -12.45
CA GLY A 14 2.38 -15.05 -11.01
C GLY A 14 1.80 -13.89 -10.21
N VAL A 15 1.95 -13.97 -8.89
CA VAL A 15 1.52 -12.95 -7.93
C VAL A 15 2.20 -13.18 -6.57
N HIS A 16 2.43 -12.13 -5.83
CA HIS A 16 2.92 -12.24 -4.46
C HIS A 16 1.75 -12.38 -3.48
N VAL A 17 1.87 -13.32 -2.56
CA VAL A 17 0.92 -13.52 -1.46
C VAL A 17 1.62 -13.18 -0.16
N VAL A 18 1.04 -12.27 0.60
CA VAL A 18 1.66 -11.73 1.80
C VAL A 18 0.72 -11.84 3.00
N TRP A 19 1.27 -12.14 4.17
CA TRP A 19 0.55 -12.10 5.44
C TRP A 19 1.51 -11.79 6.58
N HIS A 20 0.96 -11.58 7.78
CA HIS A 20 1.76 -11.24 8.95
C HIS A 20 1.47 -12.13 10.15
N THR A 21 2.47 -12.31 10.99
CA THR A 21 2.35 -12.98 12.28
C THR A 21 3.08 -12.17 13.37
N GLU A 22 2.79 -12.52 14.62
CA GLU A 22 3.55 -12.01 15.77
C GLU A 22 4.55 -13.10 16.18
N GLY A 23 5.82 -12.89 15.86
CA GLY A 23 6.89 -13.90 15.92
C GLY A 23 7.31 -14.44 14.53
N PRO A 24 8.51 -15.03 14.40
CA PRO A 24 9.06 -15.42 13.10
C PRO A 24 8.48 -16.71 12.52
N GLY A 25 7.94 -17.59 13.37
CA GLY A 25 7.47 -18.93 12.98
C GLY A 25 8.56 -19.81 12.36
N SER A 26 8.15 -20.97 11.85
CA SER A 26 9.04 -21.88 11.10
C SER A 26 8.44 -22.36 9.79
N ASP A 27 7.11 -22.40 9.69
CA ASP A 27 6.42 -23.07 8.59
C ASP A 27 5.42 -22.12 7.93
N HIS A 28 5.84 -21.53 6.81
CA HIS A 28 5.08 -20.54 6.06
C HIS A 28 5.01 -20.89 4.59
N ALA A 29 3.82 -21.22 4.11
CA ALA A 29 3.62 -21.63 2.73
C ALA A 29 2.26 -21.21 2.17
N VAL A 30 2.25 -20.98 0.85
CA VAL A 30 1.04 -20.93 0.04
C VAL A 30 0.88 -22.26 -0.67
N LEU A 31 -0.32 -22.82 -0.59
CA LEU A 31 -0.76 -23.89 -1.47
C LEU A 31 -1.63 -23.28 -2.55
N ALA A 32 -1.35 -23.57 -3.82
CA ALA A 32 -2.16 -23.10 -4.95
C ALA A 32 -2.44 -24.23 -5.95
N GLY A 33 -3.69 -24.28 -6.44
CA GLY A 33 -4.13 -25.24 -7.44
C GLY A 33 -5.60 -25.64 -7.26
N PRO A 34 -6.21 -26.30 -8.26
CA PRO A 34 -7.63 -26.65 -8.23
C PRO A 34 -8.03 -27.50 -7.02
N ALA A 35 -7.18 -28.43 -6.57
CA ALA A 35 -7.48 -29.29 -5.43
C ALA A 35 -7.49 -28.54 -4.08
N VAL A 36 -6.82 -27.39 -4.00
CA VAL A 36 -6.70 -26.60 -2.76
C VAL A 36 -8.04 -26.08 -2.25
N ALA A 37 -9.00 -25.87 -3.15
CA ALA A 37 -10.35 -25.41 -2.77
C ALA A 37 -11.02 -26.39 -1.80
N SER A 38 -10.92 -27.69 -2.07
CA SER A 38 -11.58 -28.76 -1.32
C SER A 38 -10.75 -29.37 -0.19
N MET A 39 -9.46 -28.99 -0.06
CA MET A 39 -8.61 -29.50 1.01
C MET A 39 -9.20 -29.21 2.40
N THR A 40 -9.21 -30.23 3.24
CA THR A 40 -9.38 -30.09 4.68
C THR A 40 -8.18 -29.36 5.31
N GLY A 41 -8.33 -28.90 6.54
CA GLY A 41 -7.22 -28.29 7.28
C GLY A 41 -6.04 -29.23 7.51
N ASP A 42 -6.31 -30.53 7.74
CA ASP A 42 -5.26 -31.55 7.92
C ASP A 42 -4.50 -31.81 6.61
N GLU A 43 -5.21 -31.94 5.48
CA GLU A 43 -4.57 -32.12 4.17
C GLU A 43 -3.73 -30.91 3.78
N ALA A 44 -4.23 -29.69 4.01
CA ALA A 44 -3.47 -28.48 3.75
C ALA A 44 -2.21 -28.40 4.64
N ARG A 45 -2.30 -28.73 5.93
CA ARG A 45 -1.12 -28.79 6.80
C ARG A 45 -0.11 -29.81 6.31
N ALA A 46 -0.54 -31.03 5.98
CA ALA A 46 0.33 -32.08 5.49
C ALA A 46 1.02 -31.68 4.16
N ALA A 47 0.29 -31.07 3.24
CA ALA A 47 0.85 -30.57 1.98
C ALA A 47 1.84 -29.41 2.19
N ALA A 48 1.60 -28.55 3.19
CA ALA A 48 2.46 -27.43 3.50
C ALA A 48 3.77 -27.81 4.19
N THR A 49 3.79 -28.88 5.01
CA THR A 49 4.98 -29.28 5.80
C THR A 49 5.63 -30.58 5.32
N GLY A 50 5.02 -31.30 4.38
CA GLY A 50 5.55 -32.57 3.86
C GLY A 50 6.78 -32.40 2.96
N ASP A 51 7.38 -33.53 2.59
CA ASP A 51 8.57 -33.54 1.72
C ASP A 51 8.27 -33.13 0.27
N ALA A 52 7.06 -33.42 -0.21
CA ALA A 52 6.65 -33.09 -1.57
C ALA A 52 6.36 -31.59 -1.72
N GLY A 53 6.97 -30.95 -2.73
CA GLY A 53 6.67 -29.56 -3.10
C GLY A 53 5.40 -29.39 -3.94
N GLU A 54 4.81 -30.47 -4.42
CA GLU A 54 3.61 -30.49 -5.23
C GLU A 54 2.90 -31.84 -5.17
N GLY A 55 1.65 -31.88 -5.63
CA GLY A 55 0.86 -33.09 -5.77
C GLY A 55 -0.25 -32.90 -6.80
N GLU A 56 -1.16 -33.87 -6.88
CA GLU A 56 -2.27 -33.81 -7.83
C GLU A 56 -3.15 -32.58 -7.58
N GLY A 57 -3.08 -31.60 -8.49
CA GLY A 57 -3.90 -30.38 -8.43
C GLY A 57 -3.48 -29.36 -7.38
N TRP A 58 -2.27 -29.45 -6.80
CA TRP A 58 -1.73 -28.43 -5.90
C TRP A 58 -0.20 -28.31 -5.99
N ARG A 59 0.31 -27.10 -5.73
CA ARG A 59 1.75 -26.80 -5.60
C ARG A 59 1.98 -25.97 -4.34
N ARG A 60 3.14 -26.15 -3.71
CA ARG A 60 3.58 -25.41 -2.52
C ARG A 60 4.60 -24.33 -2.91
N PHE A 61 4.41 -23.14 -2.34
CA PHE A 61 5.32 -22.01 -2.45
C PHE A 61 5.69 -21.56 -1.04
N SER A 62 6.95 -21.76 -0.65
CA SER A 62 7.45 -21.28 0.64
C SER A 62 7.52 -19.76 0.68
N ALA A 63 7.36 -19.18 1.87
CA ALA A 63 7.47 -17.74 2.06
C ALA A 63 8.80 -17.33 2.69
N ASP A 64 9.29 -16.17 2.28
CA ASP A 64 10.38 -15.46 2.95
C ASP A 64 9.83 -14.68 4.14
N THR A 65 10.47 -14.82 5.31
CA THR A 65 10.09 -14.12 6.53
C THR A 65 11.03 -12.94 6.80
N VAL A 66 10.46 -11.76 7.05
CA VAL A 66 11.18 -10.55 7.46
C VAL A 66 10.49 -9.93 8.66
N GLU A 67 11.22 -9.64 9.72
CA GLU A 67 10.70 -8.84 10.83
C GLU A 67 10.63 -7.37 10.42
N LEU A 68 9.50 -6.72 10.69
CA LEU A 68 9.34 -5.30 10.44
C LEU A 68 10.11 -4.49 11.48
N SER A 69 10.85 -3.49 11.04
CA SER A 69 11.82 -2.78 11.87
C SER A 69 11.18 -1.67 12.71
N ARG A 70 10.01 -1.18 12.30
CA ARG A 70 9.38 0.03 12.87
C ARG A 70 8.11 -0.21 13.68
N THR A 71 7.52 -1.40 13.59
CA THR A 71 6.23 -1.71 14.24
C THR A 71 6.33 -1.65 15.75
N ARG A 72 5.51 -0.79 16.34
CA ARG A 72 5.49 -0.44 17.76
C ARG A 72 4.05 -0.25 18.24
N GLU A 73 3.90 -0.09 19.54
CA GLU A 73 2.67 0.30 20.22
C GLU A 73 3.00 1.34 21.31
N ASP A 74 2.01 2.14 21.70
CA ASP A 74 2.11 3.10 22.79
C ASP A 74 0.78 3.23 23.55
N GLN A 75 0.67 4.23 24.41
CA GLN A 75 -0.48 4.41 25.30
C GLN A 75 -1.81 4.65 24.56
N GLU A 76 -1.75 5.09 23.29
CA GLU A 76 -2.92 5.28 22.43
C GLU A 76 -3.28 4.02 21.63
N SER A 77 -2.45 2.97 21.70
CA SER A 77 -2.72 1.69 21.05
C SER A 77 -3.84 0.91 21.73
N ALA A 78 -4.80 0.44 20.93
CA ALA A 78 -5.96 -0.31 21.40
C ALA A 78 -5.86 -1.82 21.09
N VAL A 79 -4.93 -2.53 21.72
CA VAL A 79 -4.69 -3.96 21.46
C VAL A 79 -5.50 -4.86 22.41
N PRO A 80 -6.13 -5.96 21.94
CA PRO A 80 -6.92 -6.85 22.79
C PRO A 80 -6.09 -7.39 23.97
N GLY A 81 -6.53 -7.08 25.20
CA GLY A 81 -5.94 -7.62 26.42
C GLY A 81 -4.50 -7.13 26.72
N ARG A 82 -4.00 -6.12 26.01
CA ARG A 82 -2.64 -5.59 26.19
C ARG A 82 -2.66 -4.07 26.28
N ALA A 83 -1.89 -3.53 27.22
CA ALA A 83 -1.69 -2.10 27.38
C ALA A 83 -0.20 -1.77 27.23
N TYR A 84 0.10 -0.63 26.63
CA TYR A 84 1.46 -0.19 26.34
C TYR A 84 1.70 1.20 26.94
N PRO A 85 2.04 1.30 28.24
CA PRO A 85 2.17 2.61 28.90
C PRO A 85 3.31 3.47 28.33
N THR A 86 4.22 2.88 27.56
CA THR A 86 5.34 3.54 26.89
C THR A 86 5.49 2.95 25.49
N VAL A 87 6.17 3.68 24.60
CA VAL A 87 6.52 3.14 23.28
C VAL A 87 7.25 1.81 23.43
N THR A 88 6.68 0.78 22.83
CA THR A 88 7.14 -0.60 22.96
C THR A 88 7.15 -1.25 21.59
N ARG A 89 8.22 -1.98 21.27
CA ARG A 89 8.32 -2.73 20.02
C ARG A 89 7.26 -3.82 19.94
N ARG A 90 6.61 -3.97 18.78
CA ARG A 90 5.76 -5.11 18.46
C ARG A 90 6.41 -5.93 17.35
N PRO A 91 6.78 -7.21 17.61
CA PRO A 91 7.58 -8.02 16.70
C PRO A 91 6.73 -8.61 15.57
N VAL A 92 6.27 -7.75 14.67
CA VAL A 92 5.50 -8.13 13.50
C VAL A 92 6.44 -8.70 12.45
N HIS A 93 6.10 -9.85 11.89
CA HIS A 93 6.86 -10.49 10.82
C HIS A 93 5.99 -10.57 9.56
N ARG A 94 6.55 -10.15 8.42
CA ARG A 94 5.95 -10.32 7.10
C ARG A 94 6.44 -11.63 6.49
N HIS A 95 5.51 -12.41 5.97
CA HIS A 95 5.79 -13.60 5.17
C HIS A 95 5.34 -13.33 3.73
N LEU A 96 6.24 -13.49 2.77
CA LEU A 96 5.96 -13.27 1.36
C LEU A 96 6.30 -14.51 0.54
N ALA A 97 5.28 -15.11 -0.08
CA ALA A 97 5.46 -16.19 -1.06
C ALA A 97 5.22 -15.65 -2.47
N THR A 98 6.08 -16.06 -3.41
CA THR A 98 5.89 -15.75 -4.84
C THR A 98 5.27 -16.97 -5.52
N VAL A 99 4.02 -16.85 -5.93
CA VAL A 99 3.29 -17.90 -6.66
C VAL A 99 3.52 -17.70 -8.15
N THR A 100 3.96 -18.74 -8.86
CA THR A 100 4.31 -18.70 -10.29
C THR A 100 3.64 -19.82 -11.09
N GLY A 101 3.73 -19.74 -12.42
CA GLY A 101 3.12 -20.70 -13.34
C GLY A 101 1.60 -20.75 -13.21
N LEU A 102 0.96 -19.61 -12.97
CA LEU A 102 -0.48 -19.44 -13.02
C LEU A 102 -0.94 -19.39 -14.48
N GLY A 103 -2.08 -20.01 -14.76
CA GLY A 103 -2.77 -19.83 -16.05
C GLY A 103 -3.57 -18.52 -16.08
N GLY A 104 -4.18 -18.20 -17.23
CA GLY A 104 -4.97 -16.97 -17.41
C GLY A 104 -6.29 -16.88 -16.62
N GLY A 105 -6.57 -17.84 -15.74
CA GLY A 105 -7.77 -17.89 -14.90
C GLY A 105 -7.46 -17.81 -13.41
N ARG A 106 -8.49 -17.63 -12.59
CA ARG A 106 -8.34 -17.60 -11.13
C ARG A 106 -8.05 -19.00 -10.60
N THR A 107 -7.01 -19.11 -9.77
CA THR A 107 -6.54 -20.36 -9.16
C THR A 107 -6.84 -20.34 -7.66
N PRO A 108 -7.45 -21.39 -7.08
CA PRO A 108 -7.65 -21.49 -5.65
C PRO A 108 -6.33 -21.51 -4.89
N TYR A 109 -6.30 -20.88 -3.72
CA TYR A 109 -5.14 -20.94 -2.83
C TYR A 109 -5.54 -20.91 -1.36
N ARG A 110 -4.63 -21.37 -0.50
CA ARG A 110 -4.68 -21.24 0.96
C ARG A 110 -3.28 -20.88 1.47
N VAL A 111 -3.22 -20.15 2.58
CA VAL A 111 -1.99 -19.97 3.35
C VAL A 111 -2.00 -20.95 4.50
N VAL A 112 -0.85 -21.58 4.73
CA VAL A 112 -0.53 -22.31 5.95
C VAL A 112 0.61 -21.60 6.65
N SER A 113 0.39 -21.25 7.91
CA SER A 113 1.34 -20.51 8.74
C SER A 113 1.34 -21.08 10.14
N ASP A 114 2.40 -21.78 10.52
CA ASP A 114 2.58 -22.46 11.82
C ASP A 114 1.34 -23.25 12.25
N GLY A 115 0.84 -24.09 11.35
CA GLY A 115 -0.35 -24.91 11.56
C GLY A 115 -1.70 -24.20 11.42
N THR A 116 -1.73 -22.86 11.38
CA THR A 116 -2.94 -22.11 11.00
C THR A 116 -3.19 -22.25 9.51
N VAL A 117 -4.41 -22.57 9.11
CA VAL A 117 -4.82 -22.69 7.70
C VAL A 117 -5.92 -21.68 7.42
N THR A 118 -5.74 -20.85 6.39
CA THR A 118 -6.77 -19.87 5.99
C THR A 118 -7.97 -20.53 5.33
N ALA A 119 -9.04 -19.77 5.15
CA ALA A 119 -10.08 -20.13 4.18
C ALA A 119 -9.48 -20.28 2.77
N ALA A 120 -10.20 -20.99 1.89
CA ALA A 120 -9.87 -21.05 0.48
C ALA A 120 -10.21 -19.71 -0.19
N TYR A 121 -9.21 -19.14 -0.84
CA TYR A 121 -9.30 -17.93 -1.64
C TYR A 121 -8.94 -18.22 -3.08
N THR A 122 -8.89 -17.18 -3.93
CA THR A 122 -8.41 -17.33 -5.30
C THR A 122 -7.46 -16.20 -5.63
N LEU A 123 -6.50 -16.46 -6.50
CA LEU A 123 -5.54 -15.49 -7.02
C LEU A 123 -5.41 -15.66 -8.54
N ALA A 124 -4.84 -14.69 -9.23
CA ALA A 124 -4.68 -14.71 -10.68
C ALA A 124 -3.40 -13.94 -11.08
N PRO A 125 -2.80 -14.26 -12.25
CA PRO A 125 -1.77 -13.41 -12.82
C PRO A 125 -2.35 -12.06 -13.26
N ALA A 126 -1.47 -11.15 -13.67
CA ALA A 126 -1.85 -9.87 -14.24
C ALA A 126 -2.79 -10.08 -15.45
N PRO A 127 -3.88 -9.29 -15.57
CA PRO A 127 -4.67 -9.25 -16.78
C PRO A 127 -3.76 -8.87 -17.96
N PRO A 128 -3.79 -9.62 -19.09
CA PRO A 128 -2.98 -9.28 -20.25
C PRO A 128 -3.36 -7.91 -20.81
N PRO A 129 -2.44 -7.18 -21.47
CA PRO A 129 -2.74 -5.91 -22.10
C PRO A 129 -3.99 -5.94 -22.99
N ASP A 130 -4.68 -4.80 -23.08
CA ASP A 130 -5.90 -4.60 -23.87
C ASP A 130 -7.14 -5.38 -23.41
N ARG A 131 -7.04 -6.16 -22.32
CA ARG A 131 -8.18 -6.79 -21.66
C ARG A 131 -8.92 -5.76 -20.79
N PRO A 132 -10.25 -5.59 -20.92
CA PRO A 132 -11.04 -4.78 -20.01
C PRO A 132 -10.91 -5.24 -18.55
N VAL A 133 -10.69 -4.30 -17.64
CA VAL A 133 -10.52 -4.59 -16.20
C VAL A 133 -11.56 -3.91 -15.31
N ARG A 134 -11.74 -4.49 -14.12
CA ARG A 134 -12.53 -3.92 -13.02
C ARG A 134 -11.60 -3.54 -11.89
N LEU A 135 -11.43 -2.24 -11.67
CA LEU A 135 -10.58 -1.67 -10.63
C LEU A 135 -11.43 -1.03 -9.53
N LEU A 136 -11.11 -1.30 -8.27
CA LEU A 136 -11.64 -0.57 -7.13
C LEU A 136 -10.69 0.58 -6.79
N LEU A 137 -11.16 1.83 -6.84
CA LEU A 137 -10.40 3.00 -6.39
C LEU A 137 -10.93 3.44 -5.02
N THR A 138 -10.03 3.60 -4.04
CA THR A 138 -10.37 4.05 -2.69
C THR A 138 -9.15 4.67 -2.00
N SER A 139 -9.34 5.40 -0.90
CA SER A 139 -8.28 6.11 -0.16
C SER A 139 -8.80 6.60 1.20
N ASP A 140 -7.91 7.22 1.99
CA ASP A 140 -8.26 8.00 3.19
C ASP A 140 -9.09 7.20 4.19
N HIS A 141 -8.74 5.92 4.33
CA HIS A 141 -9.45 5.04 5.22
C HIS A 141 -9.18 5.41 6.67
N GLN A 142 -7.93 5.65 7.07
CA GLN A 142 -7.53 6.21 8.36
C GLN A 142 -8.35 5.67 9.56
N LEU A 143 -8.64 4.37 9.52
CA LEU A 143 -9.52 3.66 10.45
C LEU A 143 -10.87 4.35 10.74
N LYS A 144 -11.43 5.11 9.79
CA LYS A 144 -12.70 5.80 9.97
C LYS A 144 -13.83 4.79 10.16
N PRO A 145 -14.78 5.07 11.07
CA PRO A 145 -15.80 4.11 11.48
C PRO A 145 -16.75 3.68 10.35
N MET A 146 -16.88 4.50 9.30
CA MET A 146 -17.72 4.18 8.13
C MET A 146 -17.03 3.29 7.09
N VAL A 147 -15.72 3.07 7.19
CA VAL A 147 -14.97 2.26 6.23
C VAL A 147 -15.54 0.84 6.09
N PRO A 148 -15.81 0.08 7.18
CA PRO A 148 -16.38 -1.24 7.06
C PRO A 148 -17.73 -1.25 6.31
N ALA A 149 -18.60 -0.26 6.58
CA ALA A 149 -19.89 -0.14 5.90
C ALA A 149 -19.72 0.18 4.41
N ASN A 150 -18.77 1.05 4.06
CA ASN A 150 -18.46 1.39 2.68
C ASN A 150 -17.95 0.16 1.91
N LEU A 151 -17.02 -0.61 2.48
CA LEU A 151 -16.50 -1.82 1.86
C LEU A 151 -17.56 -2.94 1.79
N ALA A 152 -18.44 -3.05 2.79
CA ALA A 152 -19.58 -3.95 2.72
C ALA A 152 -20.52 -3.57 1.56
N LYS A 153 -20.74 -2.26 1.32
CA LYS A 153 -21.55 -1.81 0.18
C LYS A 153 -20.87 -2.06 -1.16
N VAL A 154 -19.55 -1.92 -1.25
CA VAL A 154 -18.76 -2.33 -2.42
C VAL A 154 -18.96 -3.83 -2.65
N ALA A 155 -18.83 -4.66 -1.62
CA ALA A 155 -19.00 -6.11 -1.72
C ALA A 155 -20.43 -6.48 -2.18
N GLU A 156 -21.46 -5.79 -1.70
CA GLU A 156 -22.85 -6.00 -2.09
C GLU A 156 -23.10 -5.64 -3.57
N THR A 157 -22.50 -4.56 -4.05
CA THR A 157 -22.84 -3.98 -5.36
C THR A 157 -21.91 -4.41 -6.49
N ALA A 158 -20.62 -4.59 -6.19
CA ALA A 158 -19.58 -4.92 -7.15
C ALA A 158 -18.89 -6.26 -6.87
N GLY A 159 -19.22 -6.92 -5.76
CA GLY A 159 -18.51 -8.11 -5.30
C GLY A 159 -17.16 -7.79 -4.66
N VAL A 160 -16.40 -8.84 -4.36
CA VAL A 160 -15.10 -8.75 -3.66
C VAL A 160 -13.89 -9.12 -4.53
N THR A 161 -14.13 -9.35 -5.83
CA THR A 161 -13.11 -9.78 -6.78
C THR A 161 -12.95 -8.72 -7.86
N PHE A 162 -11.78 -8.10 -7.86
CA PHE A 162 -11.34 -7.06 -8.78
C PHE A 162 -10.02 -7.48 -9.43
N ASP A 163 -9.72 -6.89 -10.59
CA ASP A 163 -8.42 -7.03 -11.24
C ASP A 163 -7.33 -6.20 -10.53
N GLY A 164 -7.75 -5.23 -9.71
CA GLY A 164 -6.89 -4.45 -8.83
C GLY A 164 -7.67 -3.55 -7.87
N VAL A 165 -7.07 -3.28 -6.71
CA VAL A 165 -7.49 -2.25 -5.76
C VAL A 165 -6.46 -1.13 -5.79
N LEU A 166 -6.81 0.00 -6.39
CA LEU A 166 -6.01 1.22 -6.34
C LEU A 166 -6.26 1.92 -5.01
N MET A 167 -5.29 1.87 -4.10
CA MET A 167 -5.36 2.50 -2.78
C MET A 167 -4.55 3.79 -2.79
N ALA A 168 -5.20 4.95 -2.87
CA ALA A 168 -4.53 6.24 -3.04
C ALA A 168 -4.03 6.87 -1.72
N GLY A 169 -3.43 6.06 -0.84
CA GLY A 169 -2.82 6.49 0.41
C GLY A 169 -3.80 6.68 1.58
N ASP A 170 -3.21 7.03 2.73
CA ASP A 170 -3.86 7.30 4.01
C ASP A 170 -4.68 6.09 4.51
N MET A 171 -4.00 4.96 4.61
CA MET A 171 -4.58 3.67 5.02
C MET A 171 -4.86 3.60 6.53
N VAL A 172 -3.91 4.11 7.32
CA VAL A 172 -3.95 4.16 8.79
C VAL A 172 -3.71 5.58 9.28
N ASN A 173 -3.72 5.83 10.60
CA ASN A 173 -3.44 7.14 11.17
C ASN A 173 -1.93 7.31 11.46
N ALA A 174 -1.31 6.34 12.12
CA ALA A 174 0.12 6.34 12.46
C ALA A 174 0.77 5.05 11.92
N PRO A 175 1.69 5.15 10.94
CA PRO A 175 2.14 3.97 10.20
C PRO A 175 2.91 2.99 11.09
N ASP A 176 3.64 3.48 12.09
CA ASP A 176 4.40 2.63 13.00
C ASP A 176 3.54 1.94 14.07
N ARG A 177 2.27 2.35 14.25
CA ARG A 177 1.35 1.74 15.21
C ARG A 177 0.78 0.44 14.64
N ALA A 178 1.31 -0.69 15.09
CA ALA A 178 0.96 -1.99 14.53
C ALA A 178 -0.52 -2.36 14.71
N SER A 179 -1.14 -1.98 15.83
CA SER A 179 -2.56 -2.24 16.09
C SER A 179 -3.49 -1.64 15.03
N GLU A 180 -3.12 -0.51 14.43
CA GLU A 180 -3.92 0.11 13.37
C GLU A 180 -3.96 -0.71 12.08
N TRP A 181 -2.90 -1.48 11.81
CA TRP A 181 -2.86 -2.39 10.69
C TRP A 181 -3.66 -3.66 10.96
N PHE A 182 -3.55 -4.22 12.17
CA PHE A 182 -3.92 -5.62 12.42
C PHE A 182 -5.15 -5.83 13.30
N ASP A 183 -5.18 -5.27 14.51
CA ASP A 183 -6.04 -5.78 15.58
C ASP A 183 -6.55 -4.73 16.57
N SER A 184 -6.56 -3.44 16.19
CA SER A 184 -7.18 -2.40 16.98
C SER A 184 -8.61 -2.78 17.37
N THR A 185 -8.91 -2.57 18.65
CA THR A 185 -10.22 -2.76 19.28
C THR A 185 -11.02 -1.47 19.36
N ALA A 186 -10.36 -0.32 19.24
CA ALA A 186 -10.99 0.99 19.24
C ALA A 186 -11.51 1.37 17.86
N GLU A 187 -10.77 1.02 16.80
CA GLU A 187 -11.08 1.43 15.44
C GLU A 187 -10.91 0.27 14.43
N PRO A 188 -11.55 0.32 13.26
CA PRO A 188 -11.44 -0.72 12.23
C PRO A 188 -10.01 -0.84 11.66
N ALA A 189 -9.24 -1.77 12.20
CA ALA A 189 -7.91 -2.08 11.70
C ALA A 189 -7.91 -2.40 10.19
N PHE A 190 -6.90 -1.91 9.49
CA PHE A 190 -6.86 -1.89 8.01
C PHE A 190 -7.04 -3.28 7.41
N PHE A 191 -6.16 -4.23 7.74
CA PHE A 191 -6.17 -5.55 7.11
C PHE A 191 -7.41 -6.36 7.48
N ARG A 192 -7.90 -6.24 8.72
CA ARG A 192 -9.14 -6.90 9.15
C ARG A 192 -10.34 -6.42 8.33
N THR A 193 -10.41 -5.11 8.08
CA THR A 193 -11.50 -4.48 7.35
C THR A 193 -11.47 -4.84 5.86
N PHE A 194 -10.28 -4.94 5.29
CA PHE A 194 -10.07 -5.25 3.88
C PHE A 194 -9.99 -6.75 3.52
N ALA A 195 -9.91 -7.63 4.52
CA ALA A 195 -9.72 -9.08 4.35
C ALA A 195 -10.62 -9.73 3.28
N PRO A 196 -11.94 -9.45 3.19
CA PRO A 196 -12.79 -10.06 2.16
C PRO A 196 -12.34 -9.76 0.72
N ILE A 197 -11.75 -8.58 0.49
CA ILE A 197 -11.33 -8.09 -0.83
C ILE A 197 -9.87 -8.46 -1.10
N LEU A 198 -8.95 -8.16 -0.19
CA LEU A 198 -7.51 -8.26 -0.46
C LEU A 198 -6.98 -9.70 -0.54
N ALA A 199 -7.67 -10.66 0.07
CA ALA A 199 -7.39 -12.08 -0.13
C ALA A 199 -7.75 -12.57 -1.54
N ARG A 200 -8.33 -11.74 -2.40
CA ARG A 200 -8.75 -12.10 -3.77
C ARG A 200 -8.28 -11.09 -4.80
N SER A 201 -8.09 -9.84 -4.42
CA SER A 201 -7.82 -8.75 -5.35
C SER A 201 -6.47 -8.13 -4.99
N PRO A 202 -5.55 -8.00 -5.95
CA PRO A 202 -4.25 -7.38 -5.68
C PRO A 202 -4.41 -5.91 -5.33
N ILE A 203 -3.76 -5.48 -4.26
CA ILE A 203 -3.68 -4.07 -3.90
C ILE A 203 -2.49 -3.41 -4.58
N TYR A 204 -2.73 -2.21 -5.07
CA TYR A 204 -1.76 -1.31 -5.65
C TYR A 204 -1.76 -0.03 -4.79
N PRO A 205 -1.00 -0.04 -3.69
CA PRO A 205 -0.99 1.07 -2.77
C PRO A 205 -0.12 2.23 -3.27
N ALA A 206 -0.58 3.42 -2.95
CA ALA A 206 0.17 4.66 -2.99
C ALA A 206 0.49 5.12 -1.57
N LEU A 207 1.49 5.96 -1.45
CA LEU A 207 1.83 6.65 -0.20
C LEU A 207 1.00 7.93 -0.08
N GLY A 208 0.26 8.04 1.01
CA GLY A 208 -0.32 9.27 1.52
C GLY A 208 0.56 9.89 2.61
N ASN A 209 0.14 11.02 3.19
CA ASN A 209 0.91 11.64 4.27
C ASN A 209 0.85 10.84 5.57
N HIS A 210 -0.16 9.98 5.77
CA HIS A 210 -0.24 9.10 6.92
C HIS A 210 0.66 7.87 6.83
N GLU A 211 1.30 7.62 5.68
CA GLU A 211 2.34 6.60 5.57
C GLU A 211 3.76 7.14 5.80
N VAL A 212 3.91 8.45 6.05
CA VAL A 212 5.19 9.10 6.30
C VAL A 212 5.32 9.40 7.79
N MET A 213 6.21 8.69 8.46
CA MET A 213 6.54 8.94 9.86
C MET A 213 7.41 10.20 10.00
N GLY A 214 7.25 10.90 11.12
CA GLY A 214 8.13 12.01 11.49
C GLY A 214 9.41 11.54 12.19
N ARG A 215 10.02 12.40 13.01
CA ARG A 215 11.29 12.11 13.68
C ARG A 215 11.15 10.93 14.63
N TRP A 216 12.06 9.98 14.50
CA TRP A 216 12.13 8.82 15.38
C TRP A 216 12.44 9.23 16.83
N SER A 217 11.73 8.61 17.77
CA SER A 217 12.02 8.66 19.20
C SER A 217 11.74 7.32 19.86
N GLU A 218 12.56 6.95 20.84
CA GLU A 218 12.34 5.76 21.67
C GLU A 218 11.36 6.04 22.83
N THR A 219 11.09 7.31 23.13
CA THR A 219 10.34 7.71 24.34
C THR A 219 9.12 8.56 24.04
N ALA A 220 9.12 9.38 22.99
CA ALA A 220 7.96 10.16 22.60
C ALA A 220 6.89 9.26 21.98
N THR A 221 5.61 9.53 22.25
CA THR A 221 4.49 8.76 21.69
C THR A 221 4.54 8.71 20.16
N LEU A 222 3.93 7.68 19.56
CA LEU A 222 3.86 7.54 18.12
C LEU A 222 3.13 8.72 17.48
N ASP A 223 2.10 9.26 18.14
CA ASP A 223 1.42 10.47 17.68
C ASP A 223 2.32 11.71 17.73
N ALA A 224 3.15 11.86 18.77
CA ALA A 224 4.11 12.96 18.85
C ALA A 224 5.17 12.87 17.76
N GLN A 225 5.68 11.65 17.48
CA GLN A 225 6.61 11.41 16.38
C GLN A 225 5.96 11.68 15.01
N PHE A 226 4.74 11.18 14.78
CA PHE A 226 3.97 11.42 13.56
C PHE A 226 3.76 12.92 13.30
N ASN A 227 3.48 13.69 14.36
CA ASN A 227 3.31 15.14 14.29
C ASN A 227 4.62 15.94 14.30
N ASP A 228 5.80 15.31 14.30
CA ASP A 228 7.11 15.97 14.23
C ASP A 228 7.83 15.68 12.89
N PRO A 229 7.39 16.28 11.77
CA PRO A 229 7.90 15.94 10.46
C PRO A 229 9.37 16.28 10.25
N GLN A 230 10.02 15.51 9.36
CA GLN A 230 11.39 15.73 8.90
C GLN A 230 11.49 15.78 7.35
N PRO A 231 11.16 16.91 6.72
CA PRO A 231 11.17 17.06 5.27
C PRO A 231 12.53 16.82 4.65
N GLY A 232 12.51 16.21 3.47
CA GLY A 232 13.70 15.69 2.81
C GLY A 232 14.17 14.33 3.36
N ALA A 233 13.82 13.98 4.59
CA ALA A 233 14.10 12.69 5.22
C ALA A 233 12.78 11.97 5.57
N TRP A 234 11.94 11.81 4.56
CA TRP A 234 10.66 11.12 4.65
C TRP A 234 10.86 9.65 5.05
N ASP A 235 10.35 9.25 6.22
CA ASP A 235 10.40 7.87 6.69
C ASP A 235 9.15 7.11 6.24
N THR A 236 9.30 6.30 5.19
CA THR A 236 8.26 5.41 4.65
C THR A 236 8.55 3.94 4.97
N THR A 237 9.43 3.68 5.95
CA THR A 237 9.95 2.32 6.21
C THR A 237 8.83 1.34 6.47
N THR A 238 7.88 1.67 7.36
CA THR A 238 6.76 0.75 7.67
C THR A 238 5.90 0.46 6.44
N TYR A 239 5.64 1.45 5.60
CA TYR A 239 4.92 1.23 4.35
C TYR A 239 5.66 0.28 3.41
N GLU A 240 6.96 0.51 3.17
CA GLU A 240 7.77 -0.32 2.25
C GLU A 240 7.95 -1.74 2.80
N GLU A 241 7.95 -1.88 4.13
CA GLU A 241 7.95 -3.15 4.83
C GLU A 241 6.60 -3.86 4.78
N MET A 242 5.46 -3.16 4.85
CA MET A 242 4.14 -3.78 4.63
C MET A 242 3.94 -4.11 3.15
N PHE A 243 4.29 -3.20 2.25
CA PHE A 243 4.03 -3.27 0.80
C PHE A 243 5.34 -3.16 0.02
N PRO A 244 6.15 -4.23 -0.05
CA PRO A 244 7.41 -4.21 -0.80
C PRO A 244 7.21 -4.14 -2.33
N TYR A 245 5.96 -4.33 -2.78
CA TYR A 245 5.53 -4.27 -4.17
C TYR A 245 4.17 -3.56 -4.28
N PRO A 246 3.86 -2.95 -5.44
CA PRO A 246 4.75 -2.74 -6.58
C PRO A 246 5.89 -1.76 -6.25
N ARG A 247 7.04 -1.97 -6.87
CA ARG A 247 8.22 -1.11 -6.75
C ARG A 247 8.74 -0.68 -8.12
N SER A 248 9.46 0.43 -8.17
CA SER A 248 10.16 0.89 -9.37
C SER A 248 11.32 -0.05 -9.74
N GLU A 249 11.53 -0.25 -11.05
CA GLU A 249 12.59 -1.13 -11.57
C GLU A 249 14.00 -0.62 -11.25
N SER A 250 14.17 0.70 -11.17
CA SER A 250 15.45 1.34 -10.83
C SER A 250 15.84 1.16 -9.36
N GLY A 251 14.94 0.64 -8.52
CA GLY A 251 15.07 0.70 -7.07
C GLY A 251 15.01 2.15 -6.56
N GLY A 252 14.63 2.31 -5.29
CA GLY A 252 14.68 3.60 -4.62
C GLY A 252 13.89 4.70 -5.32
N GLN A 253 12.57 4.62 -5.26
CA GLN A 253 11.67 5.78 -5.27
C GLN A 253 10.22 5.31 -5.06
N ARG A 254 9.49 6.11 -4.29
CA ARG A 254 8.13 5.93 -3.76
C ARG A 254 7.02 6.07 -4.82
N TRP A 255 7.34 5.71 -6.05
CA TRP A 255 6.46 5.74 -7.21
C TRP A 255 6.62 4.43 -7.99
N TRP A 256 5.60 4.07 -8.76
CA TRP A 256 5.62 2.88 -9.60
C TRP A 256 4.65 3.08 -10.78
N SER A 257 4.77 2.25 -11.83
CA SER A 257 3.78 2.21 -12.90
C SER A 257 3.51 0.77 -13.33
N ARG A 258 2.28 0.47 -13.73
CA ARG A 258 1.83 -0.86 -14.17
C ARG A 258 0.77 -0.74 -15.24
N THR A 259 0.83 -1.61 -16.24
CA THR A 259 -0.31 -1.86 -17.13
C THR A 259 -1.13 -3.00 -16.55
N ILE A 260 -2.41 -2.75 -16.29
CA ILE A 260 -3.37 -3.70 -15.76
C ILE A 260 -4.49 -3.81 -16.80
N GLY A 261 -4.43 -4.83 -17.65
CA GLY A 261 -5.37 -4.93 -18.76
C GLY A 261 -5.23 -3.78 -19.75
N ASP A 262 -6.34 -3.07 -19.99
CA ASP A 262 -6.43 -1.89 -20.84
C ASP A 262 -6.15 -0.56 -20.11
N VAL A 263 -5.72 -0.60 -18.84
CA VAL A 263 -5.41 0.59 -18.03
C VAL A 263 -3.93 0.67 -17.71
N HIS A 264 -3.27 1.79 -18.03
CA HIS A 264 -1.92 2.08 -17.55
C HIS A 264 -1.97 3.02 -16.35
N VAL A 265 -1.48 2.55 -15.20
CA VAL A 265 -1.47 3.29 -13.93
C VAL A 265 -0.08 3.80 -13.64
N ILE A 266 0.01 5.09 -13.30
CA ILE A 266 1.23 5.73 -12.79
C ILE A 266 0.92 6.21 -11.38
N CYS A 267 1.53 5.59 -10.38
CA CYS A 267 1.46 6.03 -8.99
C CYS A 267 2.67 6.90 -8.70
N LEU A 268 2.44 8.14 -8.27
CA LEU A 268 3.49 9.09 -7.91
C LEU A 268 3.63 9.18 -6.40
N PHE A 269 4.81 9.59 -5.94
CA PHE A 269 5.00 10.01 -4.56
C PHE A 269 4.58 11.47 -4.41
N ALA A 270 3.29 11.70 -4.10
CA ALA A 270 2.72 13.04 -3.96
C ALA A 270 2.59 13.49 -2.50
N THR A 271 3.27 12.83 -1.55
CA THR A 271 3.12 13.20 -0.15
C THR A 271 3.86 14.51 0.15
N GLN A 272 3.16 15.36 0.87
CA GLN A 272 3.71 16.50 1.57
C GLN A 272 3.22 16.37 3.01
N VAL A 273 4.10 16.56 4.00
CA VAL A 273 3.64 16.46 5.39
C VAL A 273 2.74 17.66 5.69
N TRP A 274 1.48 17.36 6.01
CA TRP A 274 0.48 18.34 6.41
C TRP A 274 0.75 18.82 7.84
N ARG A 275 0.78 20.14 8.04
CA ARG A 275 0.87 20.75 9.38
C ARG A 275 -0.53 21.02 9.96
N SER A 276 -0.68 20.94 11.28
CA SER A 276 -1.93 21.25 12.00
C SER A 276 -2.32 22.73 11.88
N PRO A 277 -3.63 23.06 11.77
CA PRO A 277 -4.14 24.44 11.73
C PRO A 277 -4.29 25.11 13.11
N GLN A 278 -4.03 24.42 14.23
CA GLN A 278 -4.19 25.01 15.57
C GLN A 278 -3.02 25.95 15.93
N PRO A 279 -3.29 27.17 16.43
CA PRO A 279 -2.29 28.22 16.63
C PRO A 279 -1.58 28.14 17.99
N GLU A 280 -1.22 26.94 18.46
CA GLU A 280 -0.51 26.76 19.73
C GLU A 280 0.83 26.05 19.47
N GLY A 281 1.87 26.84 19.15
CA GLY A 281 3.22 26.34 18.89
C GLY A 281 3.60 26.19 17.40
N ARG A 282 4.72 25.49 17.17
CA ARG A 282 5.34 25.19 15.86
C ARG A 282 4.28 24.59 14.92
N GLY A 283 3.92 25.28 13.82
CA GLY A 283 2.70 24.95 13.07
C GLY A 283 2.63 25.46 11.62
N LYS A 284 1.49 25.23 10.95
CA LYS A 284 1.30 25.39 9.48
C LYS A 284 1.70 26.72 8.86
N PHE A 285 1.56 27.78 9.63
CA PHE A 285 1.72 29.16 9.17
C PHE A 285 2.56 30.01 10.14
N GLN A 286 3.16 29.38 11.15
CA GLN A 286 3.89 30.08 12.19
C GLN A 286 4.96 29.18 12.81
N GLU A 287 6.08 29.80 13.14
CA GLU A 287 7.10 29.20 13.98
C GLU A 287 6.91 29.68 15.41
N ALA A 288 7.37 28.88 16.39
CA ALA A 288 7.43 29.37 17.76
C ALA A 288 8.29 30.64 17.78
N LEU A 289 7.86 31.67 18.51
CA LEU A 289 8.58 32.95 18.56
C LEU A 289 10.04 32.79 18.97
N GLU A 290 10.32 31.83 19.87
CA GLU A 290 11.66 31.48 20.34
C GLU A 290 12.55 30.79 19.29
N ASP A 291 11.95 30.22 18.25
CA ASP A 291 12.66 29.50 17.18
C ASP A 291 12.76 30.31 15.89
N VAL A 292 12.19 31.53 15.82
CA VAL A 292 12.16 32.34 14.59
C VAL A 292 13.55 32.61 14.02
N ASP A 293 14.58 32.73 14.87
CA ASP A 293 15.98 32.95 14.45
C ASP A 293 16.80 31.66 14.34
N ASN A 294 16.16 30.49 14.52
CA ASN A 294 16.79 29.17 14.49
C ASN A 294 16.15 28.28 13.39
N PRO A 295 16.53 28.43 12.11
CA PRO A 295 15.90 27.72 10.99
C PRO A 295 15.90 26.20 11.12
N ASP A 296 16.90 25.62 11.80
CA ASP A 296 16.99 24.18 12.06
C ASP A 296 15.92 23.67 13.04
N ARG A 297 15.29 24.59 13.79
CA ARG A 297 14.22 24.32 14.75
C ARG A 297 12.83 24.63 14.20
N TRP A 298 12.75 25.28 13.04
CA TRP A 298 11.48 25.58 12.40
C TRP A 298 10.72 24.29 12.08
N GLY A 299 9.41 24.35 12.17
CA GLY A 299 8.52 23.38 11.56
C GLY A 299 8.78 23.35 10.07
N THR A 300 8.41 22.24 9.44
CA THR A 300 8.73 22.00 8.04
C THR A 300 7.55 21.24 7.43
N GLY A 301 6.89 21.83 6.43
CA GLY A 301 5.67 21.34 5.81
C GLY A 301 5.21 22.32 4.74
N SER A 302 4.46 21.85 3.74
CA SER A 302 4.02 22.66 2.60
C SER A 302 2.49 22.75 2.56
N SER A 303 1.99 23.78 1.88
CA SER A 303 0.58 23.86 1.50
C SER A 303 0.45 23.46 0.03
N SER A 304 -0.70 22.89 -0.36
CA SER A 304 -1.04 22.66 -1.78
C SER A 304 -1.00 23.93 -2.64
N SER A 305 -0.86 25.11 -2.01
CA SER A 305 -0.82 26.43 -2.66
C SER A 305 0.49 27.22 -2.44
N SER A 306 1.53 26.69 -1.79
CA SER A 306 2.77 27.44 -1.55
C SER A 306 3.81 27.26 -2.65
N ARG A 307 3.72 28.18 -3.63
CA ARG A 307 4.77 28.64 -4.57
C ARG A 307 5.38 27.60 -5.52
N SER A 308 4.74 27.47 -6.68
CA SER A 308 5.47 27.70 -7.94
C SER A 308 6.15 29.07 -7.84
N SER A 309 7.49 29.08 -7.82
CA SER A 309 8.22 30.33 -7.93
C SER A 309 7.77 31.02 -9.22
N ALA A 310 7.43 32.30 -9.08
CA ALA A 310 7.12 33.18 -10.19
C ALA A 310 8.33 33.21 -11.13
N ALA A 311 8.32 32.37 -12.16
CA ALA A 311 8.97 32.71 -13.41
C ALA A 311 8.28 33.99 -13.89
N ARG A 312 9.00 35.11 -13.82
CA ARG A 312 8.64 36.31 -14.60
C ARG A 312 8.32 35.83 -16.02
N PRO A 313 7.18 36.21 -16.62
CA PRO A 313 6.97 35.94 -18.03
C PRO A 313 7.92 36.87 -18.79
N SER A 314 9.13 36.39 -19.10
CA SER A 314 9.79 36.85 -20.32
C SER A 314 8.98 36.26 -21.46
N SER A 315 8.02 37.03 -21.93
CA SER A 315 7.25 36.76 -23.14
C SER A 315 8.18 36.39 -24.30
N PRO A 316 8.18 35.14 -24.79
CA PRO A 316 8.55 34.89 -26.17
C PRO A 316 7.32 35.27 -26.98
N SER A 317 7.40 36.40 -27.68
CA SER A 317 6.43 36.76 -28.70
C SER A 317 6.35 35.62 -29.73
N TRP A 318 5.40 34.72 -29.58
CA TRP A 318 4.98 33.81 -30.63
C TRP A 318 4.23 34.66 -31.66
N ARG A 319 4.96 35.15 -32.66
CA ARG A 319 4.34 35.71 -33.86
C ARG A 319 3.68 34.55 -34.60
N PRO A 320 2.36 34.58 -34.87
CA PRO A 320 1.79 33.64 -35.81
C PRO A 320 2.41 33.90 -37.18
N SER A 321 3.07 32.88 -37.73
CA SER A 321 3.47 32.86 -39.13
C SER A 321 2.22 32.97 -39.99
N SER A 322 2.14 34.06 -40.77
CA SER A 322 1.05 34.30 -41.71
C SER A 322 0.97 33.13 -42.72
N PRO A 323 -0.21 32.66 -43.11
CA PRO A 323 -0.33 31.63 -44.12
C PRO A 323 0.23 32.16 -45.45
N ARG A 324 1.22 31.47 -46.01
CA ARG A 324 1.68 31.71 -47.38
C ARG A 324 0.50 31.43 -48.32
N ARG A 325 0.01 32.48 -48.98
CA ARG A 325 -0.92 32.34 -50.11
C ARG A 325 -0.27 31.45 -51.20
N PRO A 326 -1.01 30.52 -51.82
CA PRO A 326 -0.52 29.82 -52.99
C PRO A 326 -0.35 30.81 -54.15
N ARG A 327 0.79 30.74 -54.85
CA ARG A 327 1.01 31.47 -56.11
C ARG A 327 0.09 30.89 -57.18
N ALA A 328 -0.72 31.73 -57.81
CA ALA A 328 -1.45 31.39 -59.01
C ALA A 328 -0.47 31.13 -60.19
N PRO A 329 -0.79 30.20 -61.10
CA PRO A 329 0.02 29.98 -62.31
C PRO A 329 -0.13 31.16 -63.27
N PRO A 330 0.92 31.53 -64.02
CA PRO A 330 0.80 32.56 -65.04
C PRO A 330 -0.09 32.06 -66.18
N GLY A 331 -1.13 32.84 -66.50
CA GLY A 331 -1.97 32.61 -67.66
C GLY A 331 -1.18 32.80 -68.95
N THR A 332 -1.31 31.83 -69.85
CA THR A 332 -1.11 32.02 -71.29
C THR A 332 -2.34 32.72 -71.84
N ALA A 333 -2.13 33.93 -72.36
CA ALA A 333 -2.98 34.51 -73.39
C ALA A 333 -2.36 34.16 -74.76
N TRP A 334 -3.25 33.94 -75.73
CA TRP A 334 -3.09 33.45 -77.10
C TRP A 334 -3.12 31.93 -77.24
#